data_AF-A0A1B6J4U7-F1
#
_entry.id   AF-A0A1B6J4U7-F1
#
_cell.length_a   1.000
_cell.length_b   1.000
_cell.length_c   1.000
_cell.angle_alpha   90.00
_cell.angle_beta   90.00
_cell.angle_gamma   90.00
#
_symmetry.space_group_name_H-M   'P 1'
#
loop_
_entity.id
_entity.type
_entity.pdbx_description
1 polymer ?
#
loop_
_entity_poly.entity_id
_entity_poly.type
_entity_poly.pdbx_seq_one_letter_code
_entity_poly.pdbx_strand_id
1 'polypeptide(L)'
;QCSLCTMDDVPQDVAKRSFQKILDIARCAVCLETARPEIVQCEGEHILCGDCSKHLNECPTCKRPFSRAKPARFMSQVLDALPKLCKHTNCGVYVSGDDEHEKWCGFQSTTCMVRTCPWTGPRRDILSHVQQDHPSVTVFSEHKSVVKIKDQSLVTFPISAFGKFFWAWFHVINENTISSTVRLRLILVPNGKPSE
;
A
#
# COMPACT_ATOMS: atom_id res chain seq x y z
N GLN A 1 4.73 -33.85 -25.84
CA GLN A 1 4.87 -33.07 -24.58
C GLN A 1 6.08 -33.62 -23.85
N CYS A 2 7.08 -32.78 -23.57
CA CYS A 2 8.28 -33.22 -22.86
C CYS A 2 7.97 -33.32 -21.37
N SER A 3 8.00 -34.53 -20.81
CA SER A 3 7.67 -34.83 -19.40
C SER A 3 8.74 -34.38 -18.40
N LEU A 4 9.82 -33.75 -18.88
CA LEU A 4 11.04 -33.43 -18.13
C LEU A 4 11.32 -31.92 -18.03
N CYS A 5 10.43 -31.06 -18.53
CA CYS A 5 10.61 -29.61 -18.40
C CYS A 5 10.06 -29.14 -17.04
N THR A 6 10.76 -29.45 -15.96
CA THR A 6 10.52 -28.87 -14.63
C THR A 6 11.07 -27.45 -14.56
N MET A 7 10.33 -26.52 -13.94
CA MET A 7 10.82 -25.14 -13.78
C MET A 7 12.01 -25.05 -12.80
N ASP A 8 12.28 -26.11 -12.04
CA ASP A 8 13.34 -26.19 -11.04
C ASP A 8 14.76 -26.12 -11.64
N ASP A 9 14.93 -26.51 -12.91
CA ASP A 9 16.22 -26.50 -13.61
C ASP A 9 16.50 -25.17 -14.35
N VAL A 10 15.55 -24.21 -14.33
CA VAL A 10 15.71 -22.93 -14.99
C VAL A 10 16.57 -21.99 -14.13
N PRO A 11 17.70 -21.47 -14.64
CA PRO A 11 18.51 -20.51 -13.89
C PRO A 11 17.69 -19.28 -13.47
N GLN A 12 17.83 -18.84 -12.22
CA GLN A 12 17.05 -17.73 -11.67
C GLN A 12 17.20 -16.43 -12.47
N ASP A 13 18.38 -16.17 -13.03
CA ASP A 13 18.63 -14.99 -13.87
C ASP A 13 17.88 -15.07 -15.21
N VAL A 14 17.77 -16.27 -15.79
CA VAL A 14 16.99 -16.53 -17.01
C VAL A 14 15.50 -16.34 -16.71
N ALA A 15 15.00 -16.91 -15.62
CA ALA A 15 13.62 -16.74 -15.18
C ALA A 15 13.29 -15.25 -14.97
N LYS A 16 14.14 -14.52 -14.23
CA LYS A 16 13.97 -13.08 -13.98
C LYS A 16 13.93 -12.27 -15.27
N ARG A 17 14.82 -12.53 -16.24
CA ARG A 17 14.81 -11.84 -17.54
C ARG A 17 13.53 -12.13 -18.33
N SER A 18 13.05 -13.38 -18.32
CA SER A 18 11.81 -13.76 -18.98
C SER A 18 10.60 -13.09 -18.33
N PHE A 19 10.51 -13.09 -17.00
CA PHE A 19 9.46 -12.36 -16.27
C PHE A 19 9.48 -10.87 -16.58
N GLN A 20 10.66 -10.23 -16.63
CA GLN A 20 10.77 -8.82 -16.97
C GLN A 20 10.25 -8.51 -18.38
N LYS A 21 10.50 -9.40 -19.35
CA LYS A 21 9.95 -9.26 -20.70
C LYS A 21 8.43 -9.41 -20.72
N ILE A 22 7.87 -10.34 -19.96
CA ILE A 22 6.41 -10.52 -19.86
C ILE A 22 5.76 -9.26 -19.26
N LEU A 23 6.38 -8.68 -18.22
CA LEU A 23 5.90 -7.43 -17.62
C LEU A 23 5.94 -6.25 -18.61
N ASP A 24 6.97 -6.16 -19.46
CA ASP A 24 7.06 -5.13 -20.50
C ASP A 24 5.98 -5.29 -21.58
N ILE A 25 5.71 -6.53 -22.02
CA ILE A 25 4.62 -6.85 -22.95
C ILE A 25 3.26 -6.47 -22.36
N ALA A 26 3.07 -6.72 -21.06
CA ALA A 26 1.84 -6.42 -20.35
C ALA A 26 1.74 -4.95 -19.88
N ARG A 27 2.65 -4.07 -20.30
CA ARG A 27 2.70 -2.68 -19.85
C ARG A 27 1.63 -1.83 -20.52
N CYS A 28 0.91 -1.05 -19.72
CA CYS A 28 -0.07 -0.10 -20.21
C CYS A 28 0.61 1.08 -20.92
N ALA A 29 0.13 1.42 -22.12
CA ALA A 29 0.64 2.54 -22.92
C ALA A 29 0.40 3.94 -22.31
N VAL A 30 -0.39 4.06 -21.24
CA VAL A 30 -0.74 5.33 -20.59
C VAL A 30 -0.05 5.49 -19.25
N CYS A 31 -0.30 4.60 -18.28
CA CYS A 31 0.32 4.71 -16.96
C CYS A 31 1.75 4.16 -16.92
N LEU A 32 2.19 3.43 -17.96
CA LEU A 32 3.50 2.78 -18.04
C LEU A 32 3.76 1.75 -16.93
N GLU A 33 2.71 1.34 -16.22
CA GLU A 33 2.72 0.23 -15.27
C GLU A 33 2.18 -1.05 -15.92
N THR A 34 2.34 -2.19 -15.26
CA THR A 34 1.66 -3.44 -15.65
C THR A 34 0.15 -3.21 -15.73
N ALA A 35 -0.48 -3.61 -16.84
CA ALA A 35 -1.90 -3.40 -17.05
C ALA A 35 -2.76 -4.11 -16.00
N ARG A 36 -3.87 -3.49 -15.60
CA ARG A 36 -4.83 -4.06 -14.66
C ARG A 36 -5.82 -4.98 -15.38
N PRO A 37 -6.46 -5.96 -14.70
CA PRO A 37 -7.24 -7.03 -15.34
C PRO A 37 -8.32 -6.57 -16.33
N GLU A 38 -8.93 -5.40 -16.11
CA GLU A 38 -9.78 -4.76 -17.11
C GLU A 38 -8.92 -4.15 -18.22
N ILE A 39 -8.52 -4.94 -19.21
CA ILE A 39 -7.67 -4.43 -20.30
C ILE A 39 -8.45 -4.06 -21.55
N VAL A 40 -7.97 -3.03 -22.22
CA VAL A 40 -8.42 -2.60 -23.55
C VAL A 40 -7.23 -2.69 -24.50
N GLN A 41 -7.40 -3.34 -25.64
CA GLN A 41 -6.38 -3.46 -26.67
C GLN A 41 -6.80 -2.68 -27.91
N CYS A 42 -5.87 -1.97 -28.55
CA CYS A 42 -6.12 -1.35 -29.86
C CYS A 42 -5.84 -2.32 -31.03
N GLU A 43 -6.29 -1.98 -32.22
CA GLU A 43 -5.97 -2.73 -33.46
C GLU A 43 -4.48 -2.71 -33.83
N GLY A 44 -3.66 -1.92 -33.14
CA GLY A 44 -2.20 -1.92 -33.24
C GLY A 44 -1.52 -2.69 -32.11
N GLU A 45 -2.25 -3.53 -31.39
CA GLU A 45 -1.79 -4.43 -30.33
C GLU A 45 -1.27 -3.78 -29.03
N HIS A 46 -1.30 -2.45 -28.87
CA HIS A 46 -1.05 -1.81 -27.58
C HIS A 46 -2.14 -2.10 -26.55
N ILE A 47 -1.72 -2.30 -25.30
CA ILE A 47 -2.58 -2.60 -24.15
C ILE A 47 -2.75 -1.35 -23.28
N LEU A 48 -3.97 -1.14 -22.80
CA LEU A 48 -4.34 -0.09 -21.86
C LEU A 48 -5.13 -0.69 -20.69
N CYS A 49 -4.98 -0.11 -19.49
CA CYS A 49 -5.92 -0.34 -18.40
C CYS A 49 -7.29 0.25 -18.76
N GLY A 50 -8.36 -0.35 -18.26
CA GLY A 50 -9.74 0.08 -18.46
C GLY A 50 -9.91 1.51 -17.97
N ASP A 51 -9.43 1.80 -16.78
CA ASP A 51 -9.38 3.17 -16.22
C ASP A 51 -8.63 4.15 -17.11
N CYS A 52 -7.50 3.74 -17.69
CA CYS A 52 -6.70 4.59 -18.58
C CYS A 52 -7.37 4.85 -19.93
N SER A 53 -8.25 3.94 -20.38
CA SER A 53 -8.99 4.09 -21.64
C SER A 53 -10.31 4.86 -21.50
N LYS A 54 -10.83 5.08 -20.28
CA LYS A 54 -12.18 5.66 -20.05
C LYS A 54 -12.47 6.97 -20.80
N HIS A 55 -11.45 7.79 -21.02
CA HIS A 55 -11.57 9.10 -21.68
C HIS A 55 -10.95 9.15 -23.07
N LEU A 56 -10.62 7.99 -23.66
CA LEU A 56 -9.97 7.88 -24.96
C LEU A 56 -10.91 7.23 -25.97
N ASN A 57 -10.90 7.72 -27.21
CA ASN A 57 -11.62 7.11 -28.33
C ASN A 57 -10.71 6.24 -29.23
N GLU A 58 -9.40 6.43 -29.10
CA GLU A 58 -8.37 5.76 -29.90
C GLU A 58 -7.08 5.61 -29.08
N CYS A 59 -6.19 4.73 -29.54
CA CYS A 59 -4.90 4.51 -28.89
C CYS A 59 -4.03 5.79 -28.93
N PRO A 60 -3.51 6.26 -27.78
CA PRO A 60 -2.68 7.46 -27.76
C PRO A 60 -1.34 7.25 -28.49
N THR A 61 -0.85 6.02 -28.53
CA THR A 61 0.44 5.64 -29.13
C THR A 61 0.38 5.50 -30.65
N CYS A 62 -0.62 4.81 -31.18
CA CYS A 62 -0.69 4.48 -32.62
C CYS A 62 -1.92 5.04 -33.36
N LYS A 63 -2.80 5.78 -32.67
CA LYS A 63 -4.01 6.42 -33.26
C LYS A 63 -5.02 5.46 -33.89
N ARG A 64 -4.87 4.16 -33.65
CA ARG A 64 -5.83 3.13 -34.09
C ARG A 64 -7.00 3.02 -33.11
N PRO A 65 -8.19 2.65 -33.58
CA PRO A 65 -9.35 2.45 -32.71
C PRO A 65 -9.11 1.29 -31.73
N PHE A 66 -9.86 1.31 -30.63
CA PHE A 66 -9.87 0.20 -29.70
C PHE A 66 -10.61 -0.99 -30.29
N SER A 67 -9.98 -2.16 -30.20
CA SER A 67 -10.55 -3.40 -30.69
C SER A 67 -11.73 -3.84 -29.82
N ARG A 68 -12.81 -4.27 -30.46
CA ARG A 68 -13.96 -4.91 -29.77
C ARG A 68 -13.73 -6.40 -29.52
N ALA A 69 -12.61 -6.95 -29.99
CA ALA A 69 -12.35 -8.37 -29.95
C ALA A 69 -11.99 -8.86 -28.53
N LYS A 70 -12.17 -10.17 -28.30
CA LYS A 70 -11.89 -10.88 -27.04
C LYS A 70 -10.41 -11.13 -26.63
N PRO A 71 -9.33 -10.69 -27.32
CA PRO A 71 -7.94 -10.90 -26.85
C PRO A 71 -7.67 -10.41 -25.42
N ALA A 72 -8.54 -9.51 -24.92
CA ALA A 72 -8.61 -9.14 -23.50
C ALA A 72 -8.58 -10.36 -22.57
N ARG A 73 -9.26 -11.47 -22.90
CA ARG A 73 -9.35 -12.60 -21.97
C ARG A 73 -8.02 -13.34 -21.76
N PHE A 74 -7.26 -13.59 -22.83
CA PHE A 74 -5.96 -14.27 -22.72
C PHE A 74 -4.98 -13.41 -21.91
N MET A 75 -4.87 -12.13 -22.26
CA MET A 75 -3.99 -11.21 -21.55
C MET A 75 -4.45 -10.99 -20.10
N SER A 76 -5.76 -10.96 -19.80
CA SER A 76 -6.25 -10.96 -18.41
C SER A 76 -5.81 -12.22 -17.65
N GLN A 77 -5.82 -13.41 -18.28
CA GLN A 77 -5.32 -14.64 -17.64
C GLN A 77 -3.81 -14.59 -17.38
N VAL A 78 -3.03 -14.03 -18.32
CA VAL A 78 -1.59 -13.81 -18.11
C VAL A 78 -1.36 -12.85 -16.95
N LEU A 79 -2.10 -11.75 -16.88
CA LEU A 79 -2.03 -10.78 -15.80
C LEU A 79 -2.40 -11.37 -14.44
N ASP A 80 -3.38 -12.27 -14.38
CA ASP A 80 -3.75 -12.95 -13.14
C ASP A 80 -2.73 -14.00 -12.69
N ALA A 81 -1.97 -14.59 -13.62
CA ALA A 81 -0.89 -15.52 -13.31
C ALA A 81 0.42 -14.82 -12.92
N LEU A 82 0.56 -13.54 -13.24
CA LEU A 82 1.73 -12.75 -12.84
C LEU A 82 1.64 -12.35 -11.36
N PRO A 83 2.79 -12.29 -10.66
CA PRO A 83 2.82 -11.69 -9.34
C PRO A 83 2.35 -10.23 -9.44
N LYS A 84 1.42 -9.84 -8.57
CA LYS A 84 0.82 -8.51 -8.60
C LYS A 84 1.75 -7.55 -7.87
N LEU A 85 1.87 -6.31 -8.32
CA LEU A 85 2.54 -5.28 -7.52
C LEU A 85 1.61 -4.85 -6.38
N CYS A 86 2.18 -4.47 -5.24
CA CYS A 86 1.44 -3.84 -4.16
C CYS A 86 0.62 -2.65 -4.71
N LYS A 87 -0.65 -2.55 -4.33
CA LYS A 87 -1.54 -1.46 -4.82
C LYS A 87 -1.16 -0.06 -4.35
N HIS A 88 -0.29 0.07 -3.35
CA HIS A 88 0.08 1.36 -2.77
C HIS A 88 1.18 2.02 -3.59
N THR A 89 0.97 3.28 -3.99
CA THR A 89 1.90 4.05 -4.82
C THR A 89 3.32 4.05 -4.24
N ASN A 90 4.32 3.89 -5.12
CA ASN A 90 5.75 3.80 -4.78
C ASN A 90 6.17 2.52 -4.04
N CYS A 91 5.29 1.55 -3.81
CA CYS A 91 5.67 0.24 -3.32
C CYS A 91 6.05 -0.70 -4.48
N GLY A 92 7.33 -1.08 -4.58
CA GLY A 92 7.83 -2.01 -5.59
C GLY A 92 7.77 -3.49 -5.21
N VAL A 93 7.01 -3.85 -4.17
CA VAL A 93 6.92 -5.23 -3.69
C VAL A 93 5.90 -6.01 -4.52
N TYR A 94 6.30 -7.18 -4.99
CA TYR A 94 5.40 -8.15 -5.60
C TYR A 94 4.68 -8.94 -4.51
N VAL A 95 3.36 -9.01 -4.61
CA VAL A 95 2.44 -9.68 -3.69
C VAL A 95 1.75 -10.85 -4.39
N SER A 96 1.59 -11.95 -3.68
CA SER A 96 0.72 -13.06 -4.05
C SER A 96 -0.67 -12.91 -3.44
N GLY A 97 -1.65 -13.68 -3.91
CA GLY A 97 -3.05 -13.57 -3.45
C GLY A 97 -3.27 -13.64 -1.94
N ASP A 98 -2.44 -14.41 -1.22
CA ASP A 98 -2.50 -14.59 0.24
C ASP A 98 -1.53 -13.68 1.02
N ASP A 99 -0.86 -12.72 0.37
CA ASP A 99 0.13 -11.88 1.03
C ASP A 99 -0.54 -10.75 1.86
N GLU A 100 -0.29 -10.73 3.17
CA GLU A 100 -0.73 -9.65 4.06
C GLU A 100 0.06 -8.34 3.85
N HIS A 101 1.03 -8.30 2.93
CA HIS A 101 1.86 -7.13 2.65
C HIS A 101 1.04 -5.85 2.54
N GLU A 102 -0.08 -5.85 1.81
CA GLU A 102 -0.87 -4.63 1.61
C GLU A 102 -1.42 -4.03 2.90
N LYS A 103 -1.71 -4.86 3.91
CA LYS A 103 -2.16 -4.43 5.25
C LYS A 103 -1.05 -3.75 6.04
N TRP A 104 0.18 -4.24 5.86
CA TRP A 104 1.38 -3.80 6.57
C TRP A 104 2.26 -2.83 5.78
N CYS A 105 1.89 -2.51 4.54
CA CYS A 105 2.70 -1.71 3.64
C CYS A 105 2.90 -0.29 4.18
N GLY A 106 4.16 0.11 4.35
CA GLY A 106 4.52 1.45 4.82
C GLY A 106 4.18 2.56 3.82
N PHE A 107 4.03 2.24 2.53
CA PHE A 107 3.61 3.21 1.50
C PHE A 107 2.11 3.48 1.50
N GLN A 108 1.31 2.70 2.25
CA GLN A 108 -0.10 3.03 2.44
C GLN A 108 -0.23 4.42 3.06
N SER A 109 -1.20 5.20 2.58
CA SER A 109 -1.45 6.54 3.11
C SER A 109 -2.07 6.50 4.52
N THR A 110 -1.73 7.48 5.36
CA THR A 110 -2.31 7.72 6.68
C THR A 110 -2.35 9.22 6.97
N THR A 111 -3.25 9.62 7.87
CA THR A 111 -3.45 11.02 8.27
C THR A 111 -2.93 11.23 9.69
N CYS A 112 -2.31 12.38 9.94
CA CYS A 112 -1.85 12.75 11.27
C CYS A 112 -3.05 12.97 12.22
N MET A 113 -2.98 12.44 13.45
CA MET A 113 -4.05 12.62 14.45
C MET A 113 -3.78 13.77 15.44
N VAL A 114 -2.73 14.56 15.23
CA VAL A 114 -2.50 15.79 15.99
C VAL A 114 -3.57 16.81 15.60
N ARG A 115 -4.15 17.48 16.61
CA ARG A 115 -5.21 18.47 16.39
C ARG A 115 -4.78 19.50 15.36
N THR A 116 -5.68 19.81 14.42
CA THR A 116 -5.50 20.82 13.36
C THR A 116 -4.37 20.54 12.36
N CYS A 117 -3.79 19.33 12.35
CA CYS A 117 -2.82 18.95 11.33
C CYS A 117 -3.53 18.38 10.08
N PRO A 118 -3.33 18.97 8.88
CA PRO A 118 -3.91 18.46 7.64
C PRO A 118 -3.05 17.38 6.96
N TRP A 119 -1.91 17.00 7.54
CA TRP A 119 -0.94 16.12 6.90
C TRP A 119 -1.54 14.75 6.59
N THR A 120 -1.34 14.31 5.34
CA THR A 120 -1.64 12.95 4.88
C THR A 120 -0.47 12.50 4.01
N GLY A 121 0.09 11.33 4.33
CA GLY A 121 1.29 10.83 3.67
C GLY A 121 1.50 9.34 3.95
N PRO A 122 2.59 8.75 3.45
CA PRO A 122 2.85 7.32 3.64
C PRO A 122 3.11 7.02 5.12
N ARG A 123 2.58 5.89 5.61
CA ARG A 123 2.71 5.44 7.01
C ARG A 123 4.14 5.39 7.52
N ARG A 124 5.10 5.05 6.66
CA ARG A 124 6.53 5.03 7.01
C ARG A 124 7.09 6.39 7.45
N ASP A 125 6.47 7.49 7.02
CA ASP A 125 6.99 8.83 7.25
C ASP A 125 6.27 9.55 8.41
N ILE A 126 5.25 8.93 9.02
CA ILE A 126 4.44 9.56 10.08
C ILE A 126 5.27 9.97 11.31
N LEU A 127 6.24 9.13 11.70
CA LEU A 127 7.08 9.41 12.87
C LEU A 127 7.94 10.65 12.61
N SER A 128 8.60 10.71 11.45
CA SER A 128 9.43 11.84 11.04
C SER A 128 8.59 13.11 10.95
N HIS A 129 7.41 13.05 10.34
CA HIS A 129 6.46 14.16 10.29
C HIS A 129 6.13 14.70 11.70
N VAL A 130 5.72 13.82 12.62
CA VAL A 130 5.39 14.25 13.99
C VAL A 130 6.57 14.91 14.70
N GLN A 131 7.78 14.37 14.52
CA GLN A 131 8.98 14.92 15.16
C GLN A 131 9.39 16.30 14.60
N GLN A 132 9.12 16.56 13.32
CA GLN A 132 9.55 17.78 12.64
C GLN A 132 8.49 18.88 12.69
N ASP A 133 7.23 18.54 12.39
CA ASP A 133 6.12 19.48 12.28
C ASP A 133 5.39 19.71 13.61
N HIS A 134 5.61 18.85 14.61
CA HIS A 134 4.99 18.96 15.93
C HIS A 134 6.01 18.88 17.09
N PRO A 135 7.00 19.79 17.15
CA PRO A 135 8.07 19.75 18.17
C PRO A 135 7.55 19.92 19.61
N SER A 136 6.37 20.51 19.80
CA SER A 136 5.70 20.63 21.10
C SER A 136 5.00 19.33 21.56
N VAL A 137 4.78 18.38 20.65
CA VAL A 137 4.16 17.09 20.95
C VAL A 137 5.24 16.09 21.33
N THR A 138 5.19 15.57 22.56
CA THR A 138 6.13 14.54 23.00
C THR A 138 5.74 13.19 22.43
N VAL A 139 6.63 12.57 21.65
CA VAL A 139 6.54 11.16 21.25
C VAL A 139 7.00 10.29 22.41
N PHE A 140 6.12 9.43 22.92
CA PHE A 140 6.45 8.49 23.99
C PHE A 140 7.17 7.27 23.41
N SER A 141 8.06 6.68 24.20
CA SER A 141 8.85 5.51 23.81
C SER A 141 8.92 4.51 24.95
N GLU A 142 9.40 3.29 24.71
CA GLU A 142 9.48 2.26 25.74
C GLU A 142 10.30 2.69 26.98
N HIS A 143 11.23 3.64 26.81
CA HIS A 143 12.08 4.17 27.87
C HIS A 143 11.47 5.39 28.62
N LYS A 144 10.33 5.92 28.18
CA LYS A 144 9.66 7.09 28.80
C LYS A 144 8.33 6.68 29.42
N SER A 145 8.37 6.30 30.69
CA SER A 145 7.31 5.53 31.35
C SER A 145 6.19 6.36 32.02
N VAL A 146 6.33 7.69 32.14
CA VAL A 146 5.38 8.51 32.92
C VAL A 146 4.75 9.61 32.06
N VAL A 147 3.45 9.47 31.81
CA VAL A 147 2.62 10.50 31.17
C VAL A 147 1.84 11.24 32.25
N LYS A 148 2.16 12.52 32.49
CA LYS A 148 1.35 13.39 33.35
C LYS A 148 0.25 14.04 32.53
N ILE A 149 -0.93 13.43 32.51
CA ILE A 149 -2.13 13.99 31.86
C ILE A 149 -2.74 14.97 32.86
N LYS A 150 -2.58 16.28 32.59
CA LYS A 150 -3.08 17.34 33.48
C LYS A 150 -4.57 17.64 33.28
N ASP A 151 -5.16 17.19 32.18
CA ASP A 151 -6.49 17.60 31.73
C ASP A 151 -7.36 16.37 31.48
N GLN A 152 -8.58 16.34 32.02
CA GLN A 152 -9.55 15.23 31.87
C GLN A 152 -10.13 15.13 30.45
N SER A 153 -9.64 15.95 29.51
CA SER A 153 -10.04 15.95 28.11
C SER A 153 -9.49 14.76 27.32
N LEU A 154 -10.16 14.44 26.22
CA LEU A 154 -9.68 13.51 25.20
C LEU A 154 -8.32 13.95 24.66
N VAL A 155 -7.27 13.16 24.94
CA VAL A 155 -5.92 13.43 24.42
C VAL A 155 -5.50 12.28 23.51
N THR A 156 -5.18 12.62 22.25
CA THR A 156 -4.47 11.74 21.33
C THR A 156 -2.98 12.08 21.40
N PHE A 157 -2.13 11.08 21.59
CA PHE A 157 -0.68 11.28 21.59
C PHE A 157 0.07 10.17 20.84
N PRO A 158 1.22 10.50 20.23
CA PRO A 158 2.02 9.55 19.49
C PRO A 158 2.91 8.71 20.42
N ILE A 159 2.97 7.40 20.16
CA ILE A 159 3.90 6.46 20.79
C ILE A 159 4.74 5.81 19.71
N SER A 160 6.06 5.79 19.87
CA SER A 160 6.99 4.99 19.08
C SER A 160 7.66 3.98 20.00
N ALA A 161 7.27 2.71 19.87
CA ALA A 161 7.79 1.63 20.71
C ALA A 161 8.05 0.38 19.88
N PHE A 162 9.15 -0.33 20.17
CA PHE A 162 9.53 -1.58 19.49
C PHE A 162 9.58 -1.46 17.96
N GLY A 163 10.05 -0.31 17.44
CA GLY A 163 10.11 -0.02 16.01
C GLY A 163 8.73 0.15 15.34
N LYS A 164 7.64 0.27 16.12
CA LYS A 164 6.28 0.53 15.65
C LYS A 164 5.79 1.89 16.12
N PHE A 165 4.81 2.43 15.39
CA PHE A 165 4.19 3.71 15.70
C PHE A 165 2.72 3.50 16.03
N PHE A 166 2.24 4.14 17.09
CA PHE A 166 0.87 4.05 17.57
C PHE A 166 0.31 5.43 17.86
N TRP A 167 -0.96 5.63 17.56
CA TRP A 167 -1.76 6.69 18.16
C TRP A 167 -2.42 6.14 19.42
N ALA A 168 -2.12 6.74 20.56
CA ALA A 168 -2.78 6.44 21.81
C ALA A 168 -3.92 7.44 22.04
N TRP A 169 -5.12 6.93 22.28
CA TRP A 169 -6.30 7.70 22.59
C TRP A 169 -6.72 7.41 24.03
N PHE A 170 -6.82 8.46 24.84
CA PHE A 170 -7.19 8.39 26.24
C PHE A 170 -8.56 9.03 26.47
N HIS A 171 -9.44 8.32 27.18
CA HIS A 171 -10.74 8.83 27.61
C HIS A 171 -11.02 8.43 29.06
N VAL A 172 -11.32 9.43 29.90
CA VAL A 172 -11.80 9.19 31.27
C VAL A 172 -13.29 8.95 31.23
N ILE A 173 -13.72 7.77 31.69
CA ILE A 173 -15.13 7.45 31.89
C ILE A 173 -15.40 7.70 33.38
N ASN A 174 -16.10 8.79 33.68
CA ASN A 174 -16.53 9.09 35.04
C ASN A 174 -17.77 8.24 35.34
N GLU A 175 -17.57 7.12 36.05
CA GLU A 175 -18.65 6.21 36.42
C GLU A 175 -19.24 6.53 37.80
N ASN A 176 -18.56 7.30 38.67
CA ASN A 176 -19.05 7.98 39.88
C ASN A 176 -17.89 8.69 40.64
N THR A 177 -18.17 9.40 41.74
CA THR A 177 -17.19 10.16 42.57
C THR A 177 -16.09 9.33 43.26
N ILE A 178 -16.13 8.00 43.16
CA ILE A 178 -15.27 7.07 43.92
C ILE A 178 -14.30 6.30 43.01
N SER A 179 -14.59 6.18 41.71
CA SER A 179 -13.75 5.44 40.76
C SER A 179 -13.82 6.06 39.37
N SER A 180 -12.67 6.48 38.84
CA SER A 180 -12.52 6.89 37.45
C SER A 180 -11.99 5.72 36.64
N THR A 181 -12.75 5.26 35.65
CA THR A 181 -12.30 4.24 34.70
C THR A 181 -11.59 4.93 33.54
N VAL A 182 -10.35 4.52 33.25
CA VAL A 182 -9.59 5.04 32.11
C VAL A 182 -9.69 4.06 30.95
N ARG A 183 -10.09 4.55 29.78
CA ARG A 183 -10.00 3.79 28.53
C ARG A 183 -8.80 4.29 27.73
N LEU A 184 -7.80 3.41 27.57
CA LEU A 184 -6.69 3.59 26.66
C LEU A 184 -6.93 2.75 25.40
N ARG A 185 -6.94 3.39 24.23
CA ARG A 185 -6.97 2.70 22.93
C ARG A 185 -5.66 2.99 22.19
N LEU A 186 -4.93 1.93 21.82
CA LEU A 186 -3.76 2.03 20.97
C LEU A 186 -4.16 1.69 19.53
N ILE A 187 -3.86 2.59 18.61
CA ILE A 187 -4.11 2.44 17.18
C ILE A 187 -2.75 2.31 16.50
N LEU A 188 -2.39 1.08 16.14
CA LEU A 188 -1.16 0.81 15.39
C LEU A 188 -1.25 1.44 14.00
N VAL A 189 -0.19 2.12 13.58
CA VAL A 189 0.03 2.54 12.19
C VAL A 189 0.92 1.48 11.53
N PRO A 190 0.38 0.61 10.65
CA PRO A 190 1.14 -0.51 10.12
C PRO A 190 2.30 -0.05 9.24
N ASN A 191 3.50 -0.51 9.58
CA ASN A 191 4.71 -0.29 8.78
C ASN A 191 5.62 -1.51 8.93
N GLY A 192 5.51 -2.44 7.98
CA GLY A 192 6.12 -3.76 8.02
C GLY A 192 5.40 -4.73 8.97
N LYS A 193 5.34 -6.01 8.60
CA LYS A 193 4.80 -7.07 9.46
C LYS A 193 5.67 -7.17 10.72
N PRO A 194 5.09 -7.33 11.93
CA PRO A 194 5.88 -7.62 13.13
C PRO A 194 6.60 -8.96 12.93
N SER A 195 7.86 -9.04 13.36
CA SER A 195 8.53 -10.32 13.56
C SER A 195 7.77 -11.09 14.64
N GLU A 196 7.45 -12.36 14.41
CA GLU A 196 6.93 -13.26 15.44
C GLU A 196 7.96 -13.50 16.56
#